data_AF-A0A7J7CJ09-F1
#
_entry.id   AF-A0A7J7CJ09-F1
#
_cell.length_a   1.000
_cell.length_b   1.000
_cell.length_c   1.000
_cell.angle_alpha   90.00
_cell.angle_beta   90.00
_cell.angle_gamma   90.00
#
_symmetry.space_group_name_H-M   'P 1'
#
loop_
_entity.id
_entity.type
_entity.pdbx_description
1 polymer ?
#
loop_
_entity_poly.entity_id
_entity_poly.type
_entity_poly.pdbx_seq_one_letter_code
_entity_poly.pdbx_strand_id
1 'polypeptide(L)'
;MEDNESRNTDVEKEEEEEAEAEAEEVLKKRISNHPLYGLLVDTHLECMKVCSIVDVDQNQEMNLKLPSRKHSPSNFLCQSELDSFMEAYCSALRELKEALEQPQQETIAFINAMQSQLRELTLSDTAAPDHHGPSTSSPVDQVNSSNDLN
;
A
#
# COMPACT_ATOMS: atom_id res chain seq x y z
N MET A 1 12.44 59.39 -22.55
CA MET A 1 13.00 58.30 -23.38
C MET A 1 12.87 56.97 -22.64
N GLU A 2 11.83 56.81 -21.80
CA GLU A 2 11.74 55.72 -20.81
C GLU A 2 10.52 54.79 -21.06
N ASP A 3 9.64 55.14 -22.00
CA ASP A 3 8.42 54.34 -22.28
C ASP A 3 8.64 53.18 -23.28
N ASN A 4 9.86 53.05 -23.84
CA ASN A 4 10.19 52.03 -24.83
C ASN A 4 10.79 50.76 -24.21
N GLU A 5 11.25 50.82 -22.96
CA GLU A 5 11.95 49.71 -22.29
C GLU A 5 10.95 48.75 -21.62
N SER A 6 9.90 49.28 -20.95
CA SER A 6 8.82 48.47 -20.36
C SER A 6 7.98 47.70 -21.38
N ARG A 7 7.94 48.17 -22.64
CA ARG A 7 7.15 47.52 -23.71
C ARG A 7 7.93 46.39 -24.40
N ASN A 8 9.26 46.39 -24.31
CA ASN A 8 10.11 45.29 -24.78
C ASN A 8 10.12 44.13 -23.76
N THR A 9 10.09 44.43 -22.45
CA THR A 9 10.15 43.39 -21.41
C THR A 9 8.89 42.53 -21.30
N ASP A 10 7.71 43.06 -21.65
CA ASP A 10 6.48 42.25 -21.68
C ASP A 10 6.46 41.30 -22.90
N VAL A 11 6.96 41.75 -24.05
CA VAL A 11 7.02 40.93 -25.28
C VAL A 11 8.04 39.79 -25.14
N GLU A 12 9.24 40.07 -24.59
CA GLU A 12 10.25 39.04 -24.34
C GLU A 12 9.79 37.98 -23.34
N LYS A 13 8.96 38.38 -22.36
CA LYS A 13 8.41 37.47 -21.36
C LYS A 13 7.27 36.60 -21.92
N GLU A 14 6.41 37.17 -22.75
CA GLU A 14 5.36 36.40 -23.46
C GLU A 14 5.97 35.38 -24.43
N GLU A 15 7.04 35.74 -25.15
CA GLU A 15 7.79 34.83 -26.03
C GLU A 15 8.50 33.69 -25.25
N GLU A 16 9.03 33.98 -24.05
CA GLU A 16 9.67 32.96 -23.19
C GLU A 16 8.63 31.99 -22.61
N GLU A 17 7.46 32.48 -22.18
CA GLU A 17 6.36 31.64 -21.67
C GLU A 17 5.77 30.74 -22.79
N GLU A 18 5.64 31.26 -24.01
CA GLU A 18 5.18 30.48 -25.18
C GLU A 18 6.20 29.39 -25.55
N ALA A 19 7.50 29.71 -25.56
CA ALA A 19 8.56 28.74 -25.83
C ALA A 19 8.65 27.64 -24.75
N GLU A 20 8.42 27.98 -23.48
CA GLU A 20 8.37 27.01 -22.37
C GLU A 20 7.18 26.05 -22.54
N ALA A 21 6.00 26.57 -22.89
CA ALA A 21 4.81 25.76 -23.14
C ALA A 21 4.99 24.80 -24.32
N GLU A 22 5.60 25.26 -25.42
CA GLU A 22 5.93 24.39 -26.57
C GLU A 22 6.92 23.28 -26.18
N ALA A 23 7.96 23.61 -25.40
CA ALA A 23 8.92 22.63 -24.91
C ALA A 23 8.26 21.59 -24.00
N GLU A 24 7.33 22.01 -23.14
CA GLU A 24 6.54 21.12 -22.28
C GLU A 24 5.70 20.14 -23.12
N GLU A 25 5.01 20.62 -24.15
CA GLU A 25 4.21 19.78 -25.05
C GLU A 25 5.06 18.78 -25.83
N VAL A 26 6.24 19.20 -26.33
CA VAL A 26 7.20 18.29 -26.96
C VAL A 26 7.66 17.22 -25.99
N LEU A 27 7.96 17.59 -24.73
CA LEU A 27 8.38 16.64 -23.71
C LEU A 27 7.26 15.66 -23.35
N LYS A 28 6.04 16.14 -23.11
CA LYS A 28 4.85 15.30 -22.88
C LYS A 28 4.65 14.30 -24.02
N LYS A 29 4.78 14.75 -25.26
CA LYS A 29 4.68 13.88 -26.44
C LYS A 29 5.80 12.85 -26.50
N ARG A 30 7.03 13.19 -26.10
CA ARG A 30 8.13 12.22 -26.01
C ARG A 30 7.87 11.17 -24.94
N ILE A 31 7.41 11.59 -23.76
CA ILE A 31 7.06 10.69 -22.65
C ILE A 31 5.92 9.75 -23.06
N SER A 32 4.84 10.28 -23.63
CA SER A 32 3.65 9.49 -23.98
C SER A 32 3.87 8.52 -25.14
N ASN A 33 4.79 8.81 -26.06
CA ASN A 33 5.17 7.90 -27.15
C ASN A 33 6.32 6.95 -26.77
N HIS A 34 6.82 7.00 -25.54
CA HIS A 34 7.94 6.17 -25.11
C HIS A 34 7.53 4.69 -24.99
N PRO A 35 8.35 3.72 -25.44
CA PRO A 35 8.01 2.28 -25.36
C PRO A 35 7.67 1.78 -23.95
N LEU A 36 8.29 2.38 -22.93
CA LEU A 36 8.05 2.04 -21.51
C LEU A 36 6.87 2.79 -20.87
N TYR A 37 6.20 3.71 -21.56
CA TYR A 37 5.13 4.52 -20.96
C TYR A 37 3.97 3.67 -20.43
N GLY A 38 3.54 2.65 -21.19
CA GLY A 38 2.51 1.71 -20.72
C GLY A 38 2.93 0.98 -19.44
N LEU A 39 4.15 0.43 -19.41
CA LEU A 39 4.69 -0.26 -18.23
C LEU A 39 4.78 0.68 -17.01
N LEU A 40 5.18 1.93 -17.23
CA LEU A 40 5.24 2.94 -16.18
C LEU A 40 3.86 3.20 -15.57
N VAL A 41 2.83 3.39 -16.41
CA VAL A 41 1.45 3.59 -15.94
C VAL A 41 0.95 2.37 -15.18
N ASP A 42 1.18 1.17 -15.70
CA ASP A 42 0.74 -0.08 -15.06
C ASP A 42 1.40 -0.27 -13.70
N THR A 43 2.73 -0.12 -13.61
CA THR A 43 3.46 -0.24 -12.34
C THR A 43 3.04 0.82 -11.32
N HIS A 44 2.70 2.03 -11.79
CA HIS A 44 2.18 3.08 -10.92
C HIS A 44 0.80 2.72 -10.35
N LEU A 45 -0.11 2.23 -11.20
CA LEU A 45 -1.43 1.78 -10.79
C LEU A 45 -1.36 0.61 -9.82
N GLU A 46 -0.47 -0.35 -10.05
CA GLU A 46 -0.24 -1.45 -9.12
C GLU A 46 0.26 -0.98 -7.75
N CYS A 47 1.18 -0.02 -7.72
CA CYS A 47 1.64 0.58 -6.47
C CYS A 47 0.48 1.28 -5.72
N MET A 48 -0.36 2.02 -6.44
CA MET A 48 -1.51 2.71 -5.84
C MET A 48 -2.57 1.75 -5.27
N LYS A 49 -2.76 0.57 -5.88
CA LYS A 49 -3.66 -0.45 -5.34
C LYS A 49 -3.23 -0.93 -3.95
N VAL A 50 -1.92 -1.07 -3.71
CA VAL A 50 -1.38 -1.44 -2.40
C VAL A 50 -1.56 -0.29 -1.40
N CYS A 51 -1.40 0.96 -1.86
CA CYS A 51 -1.64 2.15 -1.02
C CYS A 51 -3.11 2.34 -0.64
N SER A 52 -4.05 1.89 -1.48
CA SER A 52 -5.49 2.09 -1.27
C SER A 52 -6.08 0.94 -0.46
N ILE A 53 -5.97 1.01 0.87
CA ILE A 53 -6.57 0.04 1.81
C ILE A 53 -8.12 0.08 1.79
N VAL A 54 -8.73 1.04 1.09
CA VAL A 54 -10.20 1.18 0.97
C VAL A 54 -10.55 1.44 -0.49
N ASP A 55 -11.56 0.73 -1.01
CA ASP A 55 -12.32 1.07 -2.22
C ASP A 55 -12.94 2.47 -2.04
N VAL A 56 -12.13 3.52 -2.18
CA VAL A 56 -12.64 4.88 -2.32
C VAL A 56 -12.69 5.11 -3.82
N ASP A 57 -13.93 5.26 -4.31
CA ASP A 57 -14.35 5.67 -5.65
C ASP A 57 -13.19 6.07 -6.59
N GLN A 58 -13.08 5.37 -7.71
CA GLN A 58 -12.13 5.57 -8.83
C GLN A 58 -12.23 6.94 -9.52
N ASN A 59 -12.69 7.98 -8.82
CA ASN A 59 -12.94 9.32 -9.32
C ASN A 59 -12.22 10.41 -8.50
N GLN A 60 -11.24 10.04 -7.67
CA GLN A 60 -10.22 11.03 -7.28
C GLN A 60 -9.35 11.31 -8.49
N GLU A 61 -9.77 12.28 -9.30
CA GLU A 61 -8.84 13.05 -10.12
C GLU A 61 -7.68 13.46 -9.22
N MET A 62 -6.56 12.76 -9.36
CA MET A 62 -5.27 13.09 -8.79
C MET A 62 -4.83 14.43 -9.37
N ASN A 63 -5.41 15.51 -8.86
CA ASN A 63 -5.01 16.89 -9.08
C ASN A 63 -3.69 17.10 -8.31
N LEU A 64 -2.65 16.39 -8.76
CA LEU A 64 -1.27 16.69 -8.45
C LEU A 64 -0.98 18.02 -9.14
N LYS A 65 -1.32 19.13 -8.47
CA LYS A 65 -0.73 20.42 -8.76
C LYS A 65 0.76 20.30 -8.44
N LEU A 66 1.53 19.78 -9.40
CA LEU A 66 2.98 19.87 -9.35
C LEU A 66 3.30 21.35 -9.17
N PRO A 67 4.13 21.74 -8.20
CA PRO A 67 4.61 23.11 -8.14
C PRO A 67 5.28 23.41 -9.48
N SER A 68 4.83 24.44 -10.20
CA SER A 68 5.54 25.01 -11.35
C SER A 68 6.90 25.47 -10.87
N ARG A 69 7.86 24.54 -10.84
CA ARG A 69 9.26 24.84 -10.67
C ARG A 69 9.65 25.44 -12.01
N LYS A 70 9.94 26.74 -12.01
CA LYS A 70 10.53 27.44 -13.15
C LYS A 70 11.82 26.71 -13.50
N HIS A 71 11.73 25.75 -14.41
CA HIS A 71 12.87 25.07 -14.95
C HIS A 71 13.28 25.93 -16.13
N SER A 72 14.46 26.56 -16.04
CA SER A 72 15.06 27.17 -17.22
C SER A 72 15.00 26.14 -18.36
N PRO A 73 14.52 26.51 -19.56
CA PRO A 73 14.30 25.58 -20.67
C PRO A 73 15.59 24.93 -21.20
N SER A 74 16.74 25.28 -20.61
CA SER A 74 17.99 24.59 -20.81
C SER A 74 17.99 23.26 -20.05
N ASN A 75 17.37 22.24 -20.64
CA ASN A 75 17.93 20.88 -20.79
C ASN A 75 16.84 19.99 -21.40
N PHE A 76 16.72 20.03 -22.73
CA PHE A 76 16.03 18.98 -23.45
C PHE A 76 16.65 17.65 -23.05
N LEU A 77 15.91 16.80 -22.33
CA LEU A 77 16.37 15.46 -22.01
C LEU A 77 16.75 14.77 -23.32
N CYS A 78 18.00 14.34 -23.40
CA CYS A 78 18.41 13.47 -24.49
C CYS A 78 17.64 12.15 -24.39
N GLN A 79 17.45 11.43 -25.51
CA GLN A 79 16.67 10.19 -25.50
C GLN A 79 17.16 9.21 -24.42
N SER A 80 18.48 9.09 -24.23
CA SER A 80 19.08 8.25 -23.19
C SER A 80 18.76 8.66 -21.76
N GLU A 81 18.57 9.96 -21.50
CA GLU A 81 18.18 10.45 -20.18
C GLU A 81 16.71 10.14 -19.90
N LEU A 82 15.85 10.27 -20.91
CA LEU A 82 14.46 9.84 -20.81
C LEU A 82 14.37 8.31 -20.60
N ASP A 83 15.14 7.52 -21.34
CA ASP A 83 15.20 6.06 -21.18
C ASP A 83 15.58 5.69 -19.73
N SER A 84 16.67 6.29 -19.22
CA SER A 84 17.13 6.07 -17.84
C SER A 84 16.08 6.51 -16.81
N PHE A 85 15.40 7.63 -17.04
CA PHE A 85 14.32 8.09 -16.16
C PHE A 85 13.17 7.09 -16.12
N MET A 86 12.69 6.62 -17.28
CA MET A 86 11.57 5.69 -17.36
C MET A 86 11.89 4.36 -16.65
N GLU A 87 13.11 3.85 -16.81
CA GLU A 87 13.57 2.62 -16.14
C GLU A 87 13.70 2.80 -14.62
N ALA A 88 14.34 3.89 -14.19
CA ALA A 88 14.53 4.19 -12.78
C ALA A 88 13.18 4.39 -12.06
N TYR A 89 12.24 5.08 -12.70
CA TYR A 89 10.92 5.32 -12.12
C TYR A 89 10.12 4.02 -11.99
N CYS A 90 10.10 3.18 -13.02
CA CYS A 90 9.44 1.86 -12.95
C CYS A 90 10.04 0.99 -11.82
N SER A 91 11.36 1.05 -11.64
CA SER A 91 12.05 0.27 -10.61
C SER A 91 11.73 0.79 -9.21
N ALA A 92 11.78 2.11 -9.00
CA ALA A 92 11.42 2.73 -7.74
C ALA A 92 9.96 2.45 -7.34
N LEU A 93 9.03 2.45 -8.29
CA LEU A 93 7.62 2.07 -8.02
C LEU A 93 7.47 0.62 -7.58
N ARG A 94 8.23 -0.31 -8.18
CA ARG A 94 8.19 -1.72 -7.78
C ARG A 94 8.76 -1.92 -6.38
N GLU A 95 9.87 -1.28 -6.07
CA GLU A 95 10.47 -1.32 -4.73
C GLU A 95 9.52 -0.72 -3.69
N LEU A 96 8.87 0.40 -4.01
CA LEU A 96 7.86 1.02 -3.14
C LEU A 96 6.67 0.09 -2.91
N LYS A 97 6.15 -0.55 -3.97
CA LYS A 97 5.05 -1.53 -3.86
C LYS A 97 5.41 -2.66 -2.91
N GLU A 98 6.56 -3.30 -3.09
CA GLU A 98 7.03 -4.40 -2.24
C GLU A 98 7.19 -3.96 -0.78
N ALA A 99 7.82 -2.80 -0.57
CA ALA A 99 8.03 -2.23 0.76
C ALA A 99 6.72 -1.91 1.51
N LEU A 100 5.63 -1.64 0.78
CA LEU A 100 4.30 -1.42 1.35
C LEU A 100 3.52 -2.72 1.57
N GLU A 101 3.63 -3.67 0.64
CA GLU A 101 2.89 -4.93 0.68
C GLU A 101 3.36 -5.84 1.84
N GLN A 102 4.66 -5.85 2.13
CA GLN A 102 5.22 -6.65 3.23
C GLN A 102 4.59 -6.30 4.60
N PRO A 103 4.66 -5.06 5.12
CA PRO A 103 4.08 -4.72 6.43
C PRO A 103 2.55 -4.87 6.46
N GLN A 104 1.87 -4.67 5.33
CA GLN A 104 0.43 -4.90 5.23
C GLN A 104 0.10 -6.39 5.44
N GLN A 105 0.81 -7.29 4.76
CA GLN A 105 0.59 -8.72 4.88
C GLN A 105 0.96 -9.25 6.28
N GLU A 106 2.05 -8.74 6.87
CA GLU A 106 2.45 -9.05 8.25
C GLU A 106 1.36 -8.65 9.25
N THR A 107 0.77 -7.47 9.07
CA THR A 107 -0.33 -6.98 9.93
C THR A 107 -1.58 -7.84 9.80
N ILE A 108 -1.99 -8.19 8.58
CA ILE A 108 -3.15 -9.06 8.33
C ILE A 108 -2.93 -10.44 8.97
N ALA A 109 -1.74 -11.02 8.80
CA ALA A 109 -1.38 -12.31 9.38
C ALA A 109 -1.44 -12.25 10.92
N PHE A 110 -0.90 -11.19 11.52
CA PHE A 110 -0.93 -10.98 12.96
C PHE A 110 -2.37 -10.88 13.50
N ILE A 111 -3.23 -10.08 12.86
CA ILE A 111 -4.64 -9.94 13.25
C ILE A 111 -5.37 -11.28 13.17
N ASN A 112 -5.21 -12.00 12.06
CA ASN A 112 -5.85 -13.31 11.86
C ASN A 112 -5.41 -14.33 12.93
N ALA A 113 -4.12 -14.33 13.28
CA ALA A 113 -3.58 -15.19 14.33
C ALA A 113 -4.21 -14.86 15.69
N MET A 114 -4.28 -13.58 16.08
CA MET A 114 -4.93 -13.17 17.33
C MET A 114 -6.42 -13.53 17.36
N GLN A 115 -7.14 -13.27 16.27
CA GLN A 115 -8.56 -13.62 16.17
C GLN A 115 -8.79 -15.14 16.27
N SER A 116 -7.86 -15.95 15.78
CA SER A 116 -7.92 -17.41 15.93
C SER A 116 -7.75 -17.84 17.38
N GLN A 117 -6.77 -17.28 18.09
CA GLN A 117 -6.55 -17.56 19.51
C GLN A 117 -7.76 -17.16 20.36
N LEU A 118 -8.35 -15.99 20.11
CA LEU A 118 -9.55 -15.54 20.83
C LEU A 118 -10.77 -16.45 20.58
N ARG A 119 -10.93 -16.98 19.35
CA ARG A 119 -11.99 -17.95 19.03
C ARG A 119 -11.79 -19.28 19.76
N GLU A 120 -10.56 -19.76 19.86
CA GLU A 120 -10.25 -21.00 20.58
C GLU A 120 -10.61 -20.90 22.07
N LEU A 121 -10.23 -19.78 22.71
CA LEU A 121 -10.56 -19.53 24.12
C LEU A 121 -12.07 -19.51 24.38
N THR A 122 -12.82 -18.81 23.53
CA THR A 122 -14.28 -18.68 23.68
C THR A 122 -15.04 -19.99 23.42
N LEU A 123 -14.54 -20.86 22.54
CA LEU A 123 -15.12 -22.20 22.33
C LEU A 123 -14.81 -23.16 23.49
N SER A 124 -13.60 -23.09 24.05
CA SER A 124 -13.18 -23.97 25.16
C SER A 124 -13.98 -23.75 26.46
N ASP A 125 -14.52 -22.56 26.69
CA ASP A 125 -15.32 -22.22 27.88
C ASP A 125 -16.78 -22.74 27.80
N THR A 126 -17.26 -23.05 26.60
CA THR A 126 -18.65 -23.52 26.36
C THR A 126 -18.80 -25.04 26.38
N ALA A 127 -17.71 -25.79 26.49
CA ALA A 127 -17.66 -27.25 26.42
C ALA A 127 -17.54 -27.93 27.80
N ALA A 128 -18.02 -27.30 28.89
CA ALA A 128 -18.18 -28.00 30.16
C ALA A 128 -19.45 -28.88 30.11
N PRO A 129 -19.35 -30.22 30.17
CA PRO A 129 -20.51 -31.06 30.35
C PRO A 129 -20.93 -31.02 31.84
N ASP A 130 -22.19 -30.73 32.09
CA ASP A 130 -22.86 -30.98 33.35
C ASP A 130 -22.62 -32.44 33.79
N HIS A 131 -21.75 -32.65 34.77
CA HIS A 131 -21.70 -33.91 35.50
C HIS A 131 -22.42 -33.76 36.83
N HIS A 132 -23.75 -33.74 36.76
CA HIS A 132 -24.60 -34.06 37.90
C HIS A 132 -24.52 -35.57 38.19
N GLY A 133 -24.00 -35.91 39.36
CA GLY A 133 -24.17 -37.24 39.94
C GLY A 133 -23.48 -37.38 41.30
N PRO A 134 -24.17 -37.12 42.43
CA PRO A 134 -23.70 -37.57 43.73
C PRO A 134 -24.19 -39.00 43.94
N SER A 135 -23.33 -39.91 44.41
CA SER A 135 -23.69 -40.90 45.42
C SER A 135 -22.49 -41.75 45.78
N THR A 136 -21.94 -41.38 46.93
CA THR A 136 -21.14 -42.20 47.82
C THR A 136 -21.83 -43.54 48.11
N SER A 137 -21.13 -44.66 47.96
CA SER A 137 -21.33 -45.83 48.84
C SER A 137 -20.10 -46.74 48.78
N SER A 138 -19.23 -46.61 49.79
CA SER A 138 -18.26 -47.65 50.15
C SER A 138 -18.99 -48.81 50.84
N PRO A 139 -18.71 -50.07 50.52
CA PRO A 139 -18.96 -51.17 51.43
C PRO A 139 -17.79 -51.28 52.40
N VAL A 140 -18.11 -51.22 53.69
CA VAL A 140 -17.23 -51.58 54.81
C VAL A 140 -17.12 -53.11 54.88
N ASP A 141 -15.93 -53.65 54.66
CA ASP A 141 -15.62 -55.05 54.98
C ASP A 141 -15.65 -55.24 56.50
N GLN A 142 -16.67 -55.94 56.97
CA GLN A 142 -16.82 -56.31 58.36
C GLN A 142 -16.20 -57.68 58.59
N VAL A 143 -15.14 -57.68 59.40
CA VAL A 143 -14.49 -58.85 59.97
C VAL A 143 -15.53 -59.72 60.67
N ASN A 144 -15.51 -61.03 60.45
CA ASN A 144 -15.99 -61.95 61.47
C ASN A 144 -14.99 -63.09 61.64
N SER A 145 -14.41 -63.07 62.84
CA SER A 145 -13.42 -64.00 63.35
C SER A 145 -14.06 -65.34 63.68
N SER A 146 -13.24 -66.38 63.58
CA SER A 146 -13.40 -67.79 63.97
C SER A 146 -14.42 -68.11 65.07
N ASN A 147 -15.08 -69.25 64.90
CA ASN A 147 -15.30 -70.21 66.00
C ASN A 147 -15.41 -71.65 65.46
N ASP A 148 -14.78 -72.55 66.21
CA ASP A 148 -14.44 -73.96 65.96
C ASP A 148 -15.59 -75.00 65.93
N LEU A 149 -15.19 -76.23 65.58
CA LEU A 149 -15.72 -77.58 65.94
C LEU A 149 -16.79 -78.22 65.05
N ASN A 150 -16.38 -79.15 64.17
CA ASN A 150 -16.47 -80.62 64.38
C ASN A 150 -15.86 -81.38 63.18
#